data_AF-A0A2E4K3I9-F1
#
_entry.id   AF-A0A2E4K3I9-F1
#
_cell.length_a   1.000
_cell.length_b   1.000
_cell.length_c   1.000
_cell.angle_alpha   90.00
_cell.angle_beta   90.00
_cell.angle_gamma   90.00
#
_symmetry.space_group_name_H-M   'P 1'
#
loop_
_entity.id
_entity.type
_entity.pdbx_description
1 polymer ?
#
loop_
_entity_poly.entity_id
_entity_poly.type
_entity_poly.pdbx_seq_one_letter_code
_entity_poly.pdbx_strand_id
1 'polypeptide(L)' 'MAFELPELGYAYDALEPHLDSLTMEIHHTKHHVGYTANLNAAIE' A
#
# COMPACT_ATOMS: atom_id res chain seq x y z
N MET A 1 3.34 -16.82 -10.80
CA MET A 1 2.94 -16.46 -9.42
C MET A 1 2.84 -14.96 -9.38
N ALA A 2 1.71 -14.42 -8.94
CA ALA A 2 1.50 -12.97 -8.87
C ALA A 2 2.02 -12.44 -7.53
N PHE A 3 2.57 -11.23 -7.54
CA PHE A 3 2.87 -10.48 -6.32
C PHE A 3 1.57 -10.01 -5.66
N GLU A 4 1.53 -10.05 -4.34
CA GLU A 4 0.39 -9.60 -3.53
C GLU A 4 0.72 -8.30 -2.81
N LEU A 5 -0.32 -7.48 -2.55
CA LEU A 5 -0.19 -6.33 -1.68
C LEU A 5 -0.13 -6.83 -0.22
N PRO A 6 0.93 -6.55 0.54
CA PRO A 6 1.02 -6.97 1.93
C PRO A 6 0.08 -6.15 2.81
N GLU A 7 -0.65 -6.81 3.72
CA GLU A 7 -1.41 -6.13 4.76
C GLU A 7 -0.50 -5.39 5.74
N LEU A 8 -0.94 -4.23 6.22
CA LEU A 8 -0.24 -3.52 7.28
C LEU A 8 -0.42 -4.23 8.62
N GLY A 9 0.66 -4.34 9.39
CA GLY A 9 0.65 -4.89 10.75
C GLY A 9 0.12 -3.93 11.82
N TYR A 10 -0.47 -2.80 11.42
CA TYR A 10 -0.94 -1.73 12.28
C TYR A 10 -2.03 -0.90 11.58
N ALA A 11 -2.81 -0.15 12.36
CA ALA A 11 -3.85 0.74 11.84
C ALA A 11 -3.25 1.97 11.12
N TYR A 12 -4.00 2.57 10.19
CA TYR A 12 -3.50 3.71 9.39
C TYR A 12 -3.11 4.94 10.21
N ASP A 13 -3.72 5.14 11.38
CA ASP A 13 -3.44 6.23 12.32
C ASP A 13 -2.30 5.92 13.31
N ALA A 14 -1.72 4.71 13.29
CA ALA A 14 -0.72 4.28 14.26
C ALA A 14 0.59 5.09 14.25
N LEU A 15 0.81 5.91 13.22
CA LEU A 15 2.00 6.73 13.03
C LEU A 15 1.77 8.23 13.32
N GLU A 16 0.57 8.61 13.75
CA GLU A 16 0.31 9.99 14.16
C GLU A 16 1.09 10.36 15.45
N PRO A 17 1.52 11.63 15.60
CA PRO A 17 1.31 12.77 14.69
C PRO A 17 2.42 12.92 13.62
N HIS A 18 3.25 11.90 13.43
CA HIS A 18 4.42 11.97 12.53
C HIS A 18 4.03 11.70 11.07
N LEU A 19 3.02 10.87 10.85
CA LEU A 19 2.38 10.61 9.56
C LEU A 19 0.87 10.53 9.78
N ASP A 20 0.11 11.28 8.99
CA ASP A 20 -1.35 11.31 9.11
C ASP A 20 -2.00 10.05 8.49
N SER A 21 -3.15 9.67 9.04
CA SER A 21 -3.88 8.48 8.60
C SER A 21 -4.27 8.52 7.11
N LEU A 22 -4.61 9.69 6.57
CA LEU A 22 -5.03 9.82 5.17
C LEU A 22 -3.88 9.55 4.21
N THR A 23 -2.68 10.04 4.52
CA THR A 23 -1.46 9.71 3.79
C THR A 23 -1.21 8.20 3.79
N MET A 24 -1.32 7.54 4.96
CA MET A 24 -1.09 6.10 5.06
C MET A 24 -2.11 5.28 4.25
N GLU A 25 -3.39 5.67 4.31
CA GLU A 25 -4.45 5.01 3.55
C GLU A 25 -4.25 5.16 2.04
N ILE A 26 -3.98 6.38 1.55
CA ILE A 26 -3.77 6.64 0.12
C ILE A 26 -2.50 5.94 -0.37
N HIS A 27 -1.40 6.03 0.39
CA HIS A 27 -0.14 5.40 0.02
C HIS A 27 -0.31 3.88 -0.13
N HIS A 28 -0.95 3.23 0.84
CA HIS A 28 -1.14 1.78 0.79
C HIS A 28 -2.15 1.35 -0.28
N THR A 29 -3.37 1.91 -0.26
CA THR A 29 -4.50 1.43 -1.07
C THR A 29 -4.50 1.94 -2.52
N LYS A 30 -3.72 2.97 -2.83
CA LYS A 30 -3.62 3.53 -4.20
C LYS A 30 -2.23 3.34 -4.78
N HIS A 31 -1.20 3.87 -4.12
CA HIS A 31 0.15 3.87 -4.69
C HIS A 31 0.76 2.47 -4.69
N HIS A 32 0.82 1.78 -3.54
CA HIS A 32 1.39 0.44 -3.46
C HIS A 32 0.55 -0.56 -4.28
N VAL A 33 -0.79 -0.53 -4.17
CA VAL A 33 -1.68 -1.32 -5.04
C VAL A 33 -1.38 -1.10 -6.52
N GLY A 34 -1.21 0.16 -6.94
CA GLY A 34 -0.90 0.50 -8.32
C GLY A 34 0.44 -0.09 -8.78
N TYR A 35 1.48 -0.05 -7.93
CA TYR A 35 2.76 -0.68 -8.24
C TYR A 35 2.64 -2.20 -8.35
N THR A 36 1.97 -2.86 -7.40
CA THR A 36 1.78 -4.32 -7.43
C THR A 36 1.02 -4.76 -8.69
N ALA A 37 -0.06 -4.06 -9.04
CA ALA A 37 -0.83 -4.37 -10.24
C ALA A 37 -0.01 -4.19 -11.53
N ASN A 38 0.72 -3.08 -11.67
CA ASN A 38 1.55 -2.82 -12.84
C ASN A 38 2.73 -3.78 -12.96
N LEU A 39 3.34 -4.16 -11.83
CA LEU A 39 4.39 -5.17 -11.82
C LEU A 39 3.86 -6.50 -12.35
N ASN A 40 2.73 -6.98 -11.82
CA ASN A 40 2.11 -8.22 -12.26
C ASN A 40 1.78 -8.19 -13.77
N ALA A 41 1.23 -7.09 -14.28
CA ALA A 41 0.93 -6.94 -15.70
C ALA A 41 2.19 -6.92 -16.60
N ALA A 42 3.33 -6.44 -16.09
CA ALA A 42 4.57 -6.33 -16.85
C ALA A 42 5.36 -7.66 -16.94
N ILE A 43 5.12 -8.59 -16.01
CA ILE A 43 5.87 -9.85 -15.89
C ILE A 43 5.03 -11.08 -16.23
N GLU A 44 3.77 -10.87 -16.63
CA GLU A 44 2.88 -11.92 -17.11
C GLU A 44 3.34 -12.50 -18.46
#